data_AF-A0A820JW23-F1
#
_entry.id   AF-A0A820JW23-F1
#
_cell.length_a   1.000
_cell.length_b   1.000
_cell.length_c   1.000
_cell.angle_alpha   90.00
_cell.angle_beta   90.00
_cell.angle_gamma   90.00
#
_symmetry.space_group_name_H-M   'P 1'
#
loop_
_entity.id
_entity.type
_entity.pdbx_description
1 polymer ?
#
loop_
_entity_poly.entity_id
_entity_poly.type
_entity_poly.pdbx_seq_one_letter_code
_entity_poly.pdbx_strand_id
1 'polypeptide(L)'
;MPMKPQDSCSSSTMTLRCSANYVVIVKSASYGVARIAGSCAYTPGDCVADAMSAITCTTDAVFCNVFATRKRLPQCNDQFNDYLHVEFDCVPLSMDDPANEYNVCQNGTDITSDYGILKSPGYPTQFQTTTAECFRSIQVPRNKTIRLWLTDLYIGSLLGNCVNDHVYVVDSIQTYRHC
;
A
#
# COMPACT_ATOMS: atom_id res chain seq x y z
N MET A 1 -11.71 2.24 0.55
CA MET A 1 -11.86 0.86 0.03
C MET A 1 -11.86 -0.10 1.20
N PRO A 2 -12.69 -1.16 1.18
CA PRO A 2 -12.74 -2.11 2.29
C PRO A 2 -11.47 -2.96 2.31
N MET A 3 -10.87 -3.03 3.49
CA MET A 3 -9.71 -3.86 3.79
C MET A 3 -10.09 -5.34 3.64
N LYS A 4 -9.20 -6.14 3.02
CA LYS A 4 -9.42 -7.57 2.83
C LYS A 4 -8.50 -8.36 3.76
N PRO A 5 -9.04 -9.00 4.81
CA PRO A 5 -8.28 -9.94 5.62
C PRO A 5 -8.15 -11.28 4.89
N GLN A 6 -6.99 -11.93 5.03
CA GLN A 6 -6.77 -13.28 4.54
C GLN A 6 -5.84 -14.04 5.48
N ASP A 7 -6.25 -15.26 5.82
CA ASP A 7 -5.53 -16.14 6.73
C ASP A 7 -4.97 -17.37 6.01
N SER A 8 -3.86 -17.90 6.52
CA SER A 8 -3.27 -19.15 6.04
C SER A 8 -2.62 -19.89 7.18
N CYS A 9 -2.77 -21.22 7.22
CA CYS A 9 -2.10 -22.06 8.20
C CYS A 9 -0.58 -21.91 8.12
N SER A 10 0.12 -22.15 9.23
CA SER A 10 1.57 -22.28 9.22
C SER A 10 2.04 -23.32 8.19
N SER A 11 3.17 -23.03 7.55
CA SER A 11 3.81 -23.84 6.52
C SER A 11 2.97 -24.01 5.24
N SER A 12 2.06 -23.08 4.96
CA SER A 12 1.27 -23.05 3.73
C SER A 12 1.44 -21.74 2.97
N THR A 13 1.12 -21.77 1.67
CA THR A 13 1.16 -20.58 0.80
C THR A 13 -0.25 -20.04 0.62
N MET A 14 -0.41 -18.73 0.79
CA MET A 14 -1.59 -17.99 0.36
C MET A 14 -1.27 -17.15 -0.88
N THR A 15 -2.29 -16.92 -1.70
CA THR A 15 -2.23 -15.96 -2.81
C THR A 15 -3.15 -14.80 -2.49
N LEU A 16 -2.57 -13.62 -2.30
CA LEU A 16 -3.28 -12.35 -2.29
C LEU A 16 -3.55 -11.98 -3.74
N ARG A 17 -4.78 -11.59 -4.08
CA ARG A 17 -5.13 -11.30 -5.47
C ARG A 17 -6.14 -10.17 -5.59
N CYS A 18 -5.90 -9.31 -6.57
CA CYS A 18 -6.82 -8.27 -7.00
C CYS A 18 -7.32 -8.54 -8.42
N SER A 19 -8.39 -7.84 -8.81
CA SER A 19 -8.90 -7.83 -10.19
C SER A 19 -7.90 -7.19 -11.14
N ALA A 20 -8.08 -7.36 -12.44
CA ALA A 20 -7.32 -6.60 -13.44
C ALA A 20 -7.43 -5.08 -13.17
N ASN A 21 -6.35 -4.34 -13.44
CA ASN A 21 -6.18 -2.90 -13.14
C ASN A 21 -6.09 -2.52 -11.66
N TYR A 22 -5.86 -3.49 -10.76
CA TYR A 22 -5.59 -3.22 -9.35
C TYR A 22 -4.29 -3.91 -8.92
N VAL A 23 -3.59 -3.29 -7.97
CA VAL A 23 -2.40 -3.85 -7.32
C VAL A 23 -2.68 -4.20 -5.87
N VAL A 24 -1.99 -5.23 -5.37
CA VAL A 24 -2.03 -5.65 -3.97
C VAL A 24 -1.12 -4.75 -3.16
N ILE A 25 -1.68 -4.04 -2.17
CA ILE A 25 -0.91 -3.29 -1.18
C ILE A 25 -1.14 -3.89 0.19
N VAL A 26 -0.12 -4.57 0.73
CA VAL A 26 -0.19 -5.17 2.07
C VAL A 26 -0.14 -4.06 3.13
N LYS A 27 -1.10 -4.10 4.05
CA LYS A 27 -1.24 -3.14 5.15
C LYS A 27 -0.52 -3.57 6.39
N SER A 28 -0.77 -4.81 6.77
CA SER A 28 -0.33 -5.41 8.00
C SER A 28 -0.20 -6.91 7.75
N ALA A 29 0.69 -7.53 8.49
CA ALA A 29 0.83 -8.96 8.54
C ALA A 29 1.17 -9.34 9.96
N SER A 30 0.54 -10.40 10.45
CA SER A 30 0.81 -10.91 11.79
C SER A 30 0.81 -12.42 11.82
N TYR A 31 1.77 -12.97 12.56
CA TYR A 31 1.74 -14.37 12.95
C TYR A 31 0.87 -14.50 14.20
N GLY A 32 -0.02 -15.49 14.23
CA GLY A 32 -0.89 -15.72 15.38
C GLY A 32 -0.81 -17.13 15.93
N VAL A 33 -1.00 -17.25 17.24
CA VAL A 33 -1.29 -18.52 17.92
C VAL A 33 -2.79 -18.54 18.20
N ALA A 34 -3.47 -19.54 17.65
CA ALA A 34 -4.91 -19.64 17.74
C ALA A 34 -5.34 -20.13 19.12
N ARG A 35 -6.34 -19.48 19.71
CA ARG A 35 -6.99 -19.96 20.95
C ARG A 35 -7.75 -21.26 20.75
N ILE A 36 -8.32 -21.44 19.55
CA ILE A 36 -9.05 -22.63 19.17
C ILE A 36 -8.05 -23.60 18.56
N ALA A 37 -7.83 -24.73 19.25
CA ALA A 37 -6.89 -25.75 18.79
C ALA A 37 -7.22 -26.21 17.36
N GLY A 38 -6.21 -26.15 16.48
CA GLY A 38 -6.35 -26.52 15.07
C GLY A 38 -6.96 -25.44 14.17
N SER A 39 -7.33 -24.28 14.70
CA SER A 39 -7.73 -23.13 13.87
C SER A 39 -6.50 -22.48 13.22
N CYS A 40 -6.67 -22.05 11.97
CA CYS A 40 -5.70 -21.26 11.23
C CYS A 40 -6.24 -19.89 10.83
N ALA A 41 -7.31 -19.43 11.47
CA ALA A 41 -7.94 -18.14 11.20
C ALA A 41 -7.76 -17.21 12.39
N TYR A 42 -7.60 -15.92 12.10
CA TYR A 42 -7.49 -14.90 13.12
C TYR A 42 -8.79 -14.80 13.93
N THR A 43 -8.67 -14.82 15.26
CA THR A 43 -9.78 -14.52 16.16
C THR A 43 -9.41 -13.43 17.18
N PRO A 44 -10.34 -12.52 17.51
CA PRO A 44 -10.09 -11.49 18.52
C PRO A 44 -9.61 -12.11 19.85
N GLY A 45 -8.44 -11.68 20.29
CA GLY A 45 -7.79 -12.14 21.51
C GLY A 45 -6.69 -13.19 21.30
N ASP A 46 -6.50 -13.71 20.09
CA ASP A 46 -5.31 -14.51 19.77
C ASP A 46 -4.02 -13.77 20.12
N CYS A 47 -3.00 -14.53 20.49
CA CYS A 47 -1.68 -13.94 20.67
C CYS A 47 -1.05 -13.73 19.29
N VAL A 48 -0.69 -12.49 18.96
CA VAL A 48 -0.16 -12.12 17.65
C VAL A 48 1.19 -11.43 17.73
N ALA A 49 1.95 -11.53 16.65
CA ALA A 49 3.27 -10.96 16.46
C ALA A 49 3.39 -10.31 15.09
N ASP A 50 4.11 -9.19 14.98
CA ASP A 50 4.37 -8.58 13.67
C ASP A 50 5.08 -9.57 12.72
N ALA A 51 4.59 -9.59 11.48
CA ALA A 51 5.08 -10.45 10.41
C ALA A 51 5.36 -9.67 9.12
N MET A 52 5.38 -8.33 9.16
CA MET A 52 5.59 -7.52 7.96
C MET A 52 6.91 -7.82 7.25
N SER A 53 7.97 -8.13 8.01
CA SER A 53 9.27 -8.52 7.44
C SER A 53 9.27 -9.86 6.70
N ALA A 54 8.24 -10.69 6.84
CA ALA A 54 8.08 -11.93 6.11
C ALA A 54 7.33 -11.76 4.78
N ILE A 55 6.79 -10.57 4.51
CA ILE A 55 6.06 -10.26 3.29
C ILE A 55 7.04 -9.82 2.21
N THR A 56 7.10 -10.57 1.11
CA THR A 56 7.98 -10.29 -0.03
C THR A 56 7.23 -9.75 -1.25
N CYS A 57 6.01 -9.23 -1.06
CA CYS A 57 5.18 -8.70 -2.13
C CYS A 57 5.80 -7.43 -2.73
N THR A 58 5.87 -7.34 -4.05
CA THR A 58 6.12 -6.07 -4.74
C THR A 58 4.82 -5.26 -4.80
N THR A 59 4.93 -3.94 -4.73
CA THR A 59 3.79 -3.01 -4.65
C THR A 59 3.07 -2.81 -5.99
N ASP A 60 3.59 -3.38 -7.07
CA ASP A 60 3.09 -3.28 -8.45
C ASP A 60 2.41 -4.57 -8.94
N ALA A 61 2.28 -5.59 -8.09
CA ALA A 61 1.76 -6.89 -8.50
C ALA A 61 0.24 -7.01 -8.33
N VAL A 62 -0.43 -7.56 -9.35
CA VAL A 62 -1.88 -7.92 -9.32
C VAL A 62 -2.14 -9.08 -8.35
N PHE A 63 -1.12 -9.91 -8.10
CA PHE A 63 -1.16 -10.98 -7.11
C PHE A 63 0.17 -11.10 -6.38
N CYS A 64 0.13 -11.58 -5.14
CA CYS A 64 1.32 -11.89 -4.36
C CYS A 64 1.17 -13.24 -3.67
N ASN A 65 2.17 -14.11 -3.80
CA ASN A 65 2.24 -15.36 -3.06
C ASN A 65 3.03 -15.15 -1.78
N VAL A 66 2.39 -15.45 -0.64
CA VAL A 66 2.99 -15.29 0.67
C VAL A 66 3.05 -16.65 1.35
N PHE A 67 4.24 -17.04 1.80
CA PHE A 67 4.43 -18.29 2.53
C PHE A 67 4.38 -18.02 4.04
N ALA A 68 3.43 -18.65 4.72
CA ALA A 68 3.27 -18.58 6.17
C ALA A 68 4.38 -19.38 6.85
N THR A 69 5.54 -18.76 7.06
CA THR A 69 6.68 -19.46 7.66
C THR A 69 6.37 -19.85 9.11
N ARG A 70 6.75 -21.07 9.50
CA ARG A 70 6.64 -21.52 10.88
C ARG A 70 7.69 -20.81 11.73
N LYS A 71 7.25 -20.00 12.69
CA LYS A 71 8.09 -19.14 13.53
C LYS A 71 7.68 -19.28 14.99
N ARG A 72 8.67 -19.34 15.90
CA ARG A 72 8.42 -19.21 17.34
C ARG A 72 8.17 -17.76 17.69
N LEU A 73 7.16 -17.50 18.50
CA LEU A 73 6.74 -16.17 18.92
C LEU A 73 7.05 -16.00 20.42
N PRO A 74 8.15 -15.33 20.80
CA PRO A 74 8.52 -15.16 22.20
C PRO A 74 7.44 -14.48 23.05
N GLN A 75 6.70 -13.52 22.47
CA GLN A 75 5.57 -12.86 23.12
C GLN A 75 4.36 -13.77 23.35
N CYS A 76 4.33 -14.95 22.72
CA CYS A 76 3.27 -15.95 22.84
C CYS A 76 3.78 -17.21 23.55
N ASN A 77 4.55 -17.03 24.64
CA ASN A 77 5.13 -18.12 25.43
C ASN A 77 5.98 -19.09 24.58
N ASP A 78 6.75 -18.54 23.63
CA ASP A 78 7.60 -19.29 22.69
C ASP A 78 6.87 -20.36 21.86
N GLN A 79 5.53 -20.26 21.74
CA GLN A 79 4.74 -21.12 20.87
C GLN A 79 5.05 -20.85 19.40
N PHE A 80 4.87 -21.88 18.58
CA PHE A 80 4.88 -21.69 17.13
C PHE A 80 3.56 -21.02 16.71
N ASN A 81 3.62 -20.16 15.69
CA ASN A 81 2.42 -19.64 15.08
C ASN A 81 1.59 -20.78 14.44
N ASP A 82 0.27 -20.66 14.54
CA ASP A 82 -0.68 -21.54 13.87
C ASP A 82 -1.07 -20.98 12.50
N TYR A 83 -1.05 -19.65 12.35
CA TYR A 83 -1.40 -18.98 11.11
C TYR A 83 -0.55 -17.74 10.83
N LEU A 84 -0.68 -17.25 9.59
CA LEU A 84 -0.32 -15.92 9.15
C LEU A 84 -1.61 -15.21 8.74
N HIS A 85 -1.87 -14.06 9.34
CA HIS A 85 -2.97 -13.15 9.01
C HIS A 85 -2.41 -11.96 8.23
N VAL A 86 -2.97 -11.67 7.07
CA VAL A 86 -2.56 -10.55 6.23
C VAL A 86 -3.76 -9.69 5.91
N GLU A 87 -3.64 -8.39 6.15
CA GLU A 87 -4.61 -7.40 5.70
C GLU A 87 -4.02 -6.66 4.49
N PHE A 88 -4.78 -6.58 3.41
CA PHE A 88 -4.35 -5.88 2.20
C PHE A 88 -5.49 -5.09 1.57
N ASP A 89 -5.09 -4.10 0.77
CA ASP A 89 -5.99 -3.33 -0.08
C ASP A 89 -5.72 -3.66 -1.55
N CYS A 90 -6.77 -3.63 -2.36
CA CYS A 90 -6.65 -3.58 -3.82
C CYS A 90 -6.75 -2.12 -4.24
N VAL A 91 -5.64 -1.56 -4.74
CA VAL A 91 -5.57 -0.15 -5.16
C VAL A 91 -5.61 -0.09 -6.70
N PRO A 92 -6.51 0.71 -7.30
CA PRO A 92 -6.62 0.80 -8.76
C PRO A 92 -5.40 1.51 -9.36
N LEU A 93 -5.01 1.09 -10.57
CA LEU A 93 -3.95 1.71 -11.39
C LEU A 93 -4.51 2.70 -12.43
N SER A 94 -5.82 2.62 -12.70
CA SER A 94 -6.55 3.51 -13.60
C SER A 94 -7.97 3.74 -13.06
N MET A 95 -8.57 4.87 -13.42
CA MET A 95 -9.97 5.14 -13.12
C MET A 95 -10.84 4.94 -14.35
N ASP A 96 -11.98 4.27 -14.20
CA ASP A 96 -12.97 4.16 -15.29
C ASP A 96 -13.67 5.51 -15.52
N ASP A 97 -13.83 6.29 -14.46
CA ASP A 97 -14.37 7.65 -14.51
C ASP A 97 -13.22 8.67 -14.68
N PRO A 98 -13.10 9.34 -15.84
CA PRO A 98 -12.06 10.33 -16.07
C PRO A 98 -12.14 11.54 -15.12
N ALA A 99 -13.28 11.79 -14.47
CA ALA A 99 -13.39 12.87 -13.49
C ALA A 99 -12.58 12.61 -12.20
N ASN A 100 -12.17 11.37 -11.96
CA ASN A 100 -11.34 10.96 -10.81
C ASN A 100 -9.89 10.64 -11.21
N GLU A 101 -9.51 10.93 -12.45
CA GLU A 101 -8.13 10.83 -12.91
C GLU A 101 -7.52 12.24 -13.02
N TYR A 102 -6.48 12.48 -12.23
CA TYR A 102 -5.87 13.79 -12.08
C TYR A 102 -4.44 13.78 -12.57
N ASN A 103 -4.02 14.92 -13.10
CA ASN A 103 -2.64 15.21 -13.43
C ASN A 103 -2.09 16.26 -12.46
N VAL A 104 -0.94 15.98 -11.83
CA VAL A 104 -0.32 16.86 -10.82
C VAL A 104 -0.06 18.27 -11.36
N CYS A 105 0.30 18.42 -12.64
CA CYS A 105 0.66 19.69 -13.25
C CYS A 105 -0.43 20.32 -14.13
N GLN A 106 -1.62 19.72 -14.24
CA GLN A 106 -2.72 20.37 -14.94
C GLN A 106 -3.04 21.71 -14.25
N ASN A 107 -3.76 22.65 -14.86
CA ASN A 107 -4.35 23.78 -14.11
C ASN A 107 -5.77 23.39 -13.68
N GLY A 108 -6.15 23.63 -12.43
CA GLY A 108 -7.44 23.20 -11.92
C GLY A 108 -7.68 23.56 -10.46
N THR A 109 -8.93 23.40 -10.04
CA THR A 109 -9.35 23.49 -8.65
C THR A 109 -8.81 22.31 -7.83
N ASP A 110 -8.85 22.47 -6.51
CA ASP A 110 -8.44 21.43 -5.57
C ASP A 110 -9.20 20.12 -5.79
N ILE A 111 -8.52 19.00 -5.57
CA ILE A 111 -9.11 17.66 -5.64
C ILE A 111 -10.01 17.48 -4.42
N THR A 112 -11.30 17.30 -4.65
CA THR A 112 -12.33 17.17 -3.60
C THR A 112 -13.14 15.87 -3.71
N SER A 113 -12.80 15.02 -4.68
CA SER A 113 -13.40 13.70 -4.83
C SER A 113 -13.05 12.79 -3.66
N ASP A 114 -13.93 11.85 -3.36
CA ASP A 114 -13.74 10.88 -2.27
C ASP A 114 -12.62 9.86 -2.55
N TYR A 115 -12.27 9.68 -3.83
CA TYR A 115 -11.19 8.84 -4.30
C TYR A 115 -10.77 9.25 -5.71
N GLY A 116 -9.54 8.90 -6.09
CA GLY A 116 -9.04 9.12 -7.44
C GLY A 116 -7.60 8.67 -7.58
N ILE A 117 -7.04 8.87 -8.77
CA ILE A 117 -5.64 8.58 -9.07
C ILE A 117 -4.97 9.86 -9.55
N LEU A 118 -3.80 10.14 -9.00
CA LEU A 118 -2.98 11.30 -9.36
C LEU A 118 -1.74 10.82 -10.11
N LYS A 119 -1.54 11.31 -11.33
CA LYS A 119 -0.46 10.92 -12.23
C LYS A 119 0.45 12.09 -12.56
N SER A 120 1.72 11.81 -12.80
CA SER A 120 2.60 12.79 -13.44
C SER A 120 2.19 13.02 -14.90
N PRO A 121 2.40 14.22 -15.47
CA PRO A 121 2.26 14.47 -16.89
C PRO A 121 2.93 13.43 -17.78
N GLY A 122 2.14 12.87 -18.70
CA GLY A 122 2.62 11.88 -19.67
C GLY A 122 2.69 10.45 -19.16
N TYR A 123 2.46 10.19 -17.85
CA TYR A 123 2.39 8.83 -17.32
C TYR A 123 1.41 7.96 -18.13
N PRO A 124 1.77 6.70 -18.49
CA PRO A 124 2.94 5.92 -18.05
C PRO A 124 4.21 6.15 -18.88
N THR A 125 4.20 7.08 -19.83
CA THR A 125 5.40 7.43 -20.61
C THR A 125 6.29 8.41 -19.83
N GLN A 126 7.52 8.62 -20.32
CA GLN A 126 8.48 9.49 -19.67
C GLN A 126 7.93 10.92 -19.53
N PHE A 127 8.12 11.50 -18.34
CA PHE A 127 7.84 12.89 -18.07
C PHE A 127 8.65 13.79 -19.02
N GLN A 128 7.96 14.53 -19.89
CA GLN A 128 8.60 15.23 -21.03
C GLN A 128 9.10 16.64 -20.71
N THR A 129 8.80 17.19 -19.53
CA THR A 129 9.07 18.59 -19.20
C THR A 129 10.13 18.72 -18.13
N THR A 130 11.08 19.65 -18.30
CA THR A 130 12.28 19.75 -17.43
C THR A 130 12.27 20.92 -16.45
N THR A 131 11.18 21.68 -16.32
CA THR A 131 11.19 22.97 -15.57
C THR A 131 9.93 23.34 -14.79
N ALA A 132 8.90 22.49 -14.73
CA ALA A 132 7.66 22.84 -14.03
C ALA A 132 7.65 22.26 -12.61
N GLU A 133 7.97 23.09 -11.61
CA GLU A 133 7.47 22.84 -10.25
C GLU A 133 5.94 22.93 -10.30
N CYS A 134 5.27 21.85 -9.94
CA CYS A 134 3.82 21.79 -9.96
C CYS A 134 3.31 21.10 -8.70
N PHE A 135 2.12 21.49 -8.24
CA PHE A 135 1.50 20.91 -7.06
C PHE A 135 -0.01 20.77 -7.25
N ARG A 136 -0.58 19.85 -6.48
CA ARG A 136 -2.01 19.65 -6.35
C ARG A 136 -2.41 19.58 -4.90
N SER A 137 -3.42 20.37 -4.54
CA SER A 137 -4.05 20.28 -3.22
C SER A 137 -5.16 19.24 -3.25
N ILE A 138 -5.21 18.41 -2.21
CA ILE A 138 -6.30 17.47 -1.96
C ILE A 138 -7.02 17.98 -0.72
N GLN A 139 -8.29 18.31 -0.86
CA GLN A 139 -9.12 18.84 0.22
C GLN A 139 -10.25 17.86 0.54
N VAL A 140 -10.36 17.51 1.82
CA VAL A 140 -11.44 16.68 2.34
C VAL A 140 -12.14 17.38 3.51
N PRO A 141 -13.42 17.07 3.78
CA PRO A 141 -14.11 17.57 4.97
C PRO A 141 -13.33 17.27 6.26
N ARG A 142 -13.51 18.10 7.30
CA ARG A 142 -12.75 18.02 8.57
C ARG A 142 -12.84 16.68 9.31
N ASN A 143 -13.85 15.86 9.01
CA ASN A 143 -14.06 14.55 9.61
C ASN A 143 -13.53 13.38 8.75
N LYS A 144 -12.79 13.68 7.67
CA LYS A 144 -12.14 12.68 6.81
C LYS A 144 -10.62 12.79 6.90
N THR A 145 -9.95 11.69 6.60
CA THR A 145 -8.49 11.61 6.51
C THR A 145 -8.11 11.16 5.10
N ILE A 146 -7.02 11.71 4.57
CA ILE A 146 -6.48 11.33 3.28
C ILE A 146 -5.56 10.13 3.47
N ARG A 147 -5.72 9.11 2.61
CA ARG A 147 -4.80 7.99 2.51
C ARG A 147 -4.21 7.96 1.11
N LEU A 148 -2.89 8.09 1.01
CA LEU A 148 -2.17 8.08 -0.26
C LEU A 148 -1.38 6.79 -0.44
N TRP A 149 -1.33 6.35 -1.69
CA TRP A 149 -0.58 5.17 -2.13
C TRP A 149 0.31 5.56 -3.29
N LEU A 150 1.62 5.39 -3.14
CA LEU A 150 2.56 5.49 -4.25
C LEU A 150 2.63 4.10 -4.90
N THR A 151 1.91 3.93 -6.01
CA THR A 151 1.83 2.64 -6.72
C THR A 151 2.92 2.47 -7.77
N ASP A 152 3.44 3.57 -8.31
CA ASP A 152 4.53 3.60 -9.27
C ASP A 152 5.34 4.88 -9.06
N LEU A 153 6.65 4.71 -8.90
CA LEU A 153 7.59 5.81 -8.70
C LEU A 153 8.91 5.47 -9.39
N TYR A 154 9.17 6.15 -10.49
CA TYR A 154 10.45 6.09 -11.18
C TYR A 154 10.92 7.52 -11.46
N ILE A 155 11.78 8.03 -10.56
CA ILE A 155 12.30 9.39 -10.61
C ILE A 155 13.81 9.32 -10.81
N GLY A 156 14.34 10.11 -11.76
CA GLY A 156 15.75 10.12 -12.09
C GLY A 156 16.61 10.68 -10.95
N SER A 157 17.33 9.83 -10.22
CA SER A 157 18.32 10.25 -9.21
C SER A 157 19.72 9.78 -9.63
N LEU A 158 20.54 10.71 -10.13
CA LEU A 158 21.91 10.39 -10.56
C LEU A 158 22.89 10.17 -9.38
N LEU A 159 22.56 10.67 -8.17
CA LEU A 159 23.50 10.74 -7.04
C LEU A 159 22.86 10.46 -5.66
N GLY A 160 21.70 9.79 -5.61
CA GLY A 160 21.06 9.37 -4.35
C GLY A 160 20.46 10.48 -3.47
N ASN A 161 20.71 11.75 -3.79
CA ASN A 161 20.30 12.90 -2.96
C ASN A 161 19.05 13.65 -3.50
N CYS A 162 18.36 13.10 -4.51
CA CYS A 162 17.19 13.71 -5.17
C CYS A 162 17.43 15.18 -5.61
N VAL A 163 18.63 15.51 -6.10
CA VAL A 163 19.00 16.91 -6.40
C VAL A 163 18.22 17.49 -7.57
N ASN A 164 17.82 16.64 -8.51
CA ASN A 164 17.09 17.03 -9.70
C ASN A 164 15.59 16.82 -9.44
N ASP A 165 15.09 15.67 -9.85
CA ASP A 165 13.66 15.35 -9.78
C ASP A 165 13.31 14.76 -8.42
N HIS A 166 12.17 15.20 -7.89
CA HIS A 166 11.66 14.74 -6.60
C HIS A 166 10.16 14.99 -6.53
N VAL A 167 9.47 14.22 -5.69
CA VAL A 167 8.07 14.47 -5.33
C VAL A 167 7.99 14.78 -3.83
N TYR A 168 7.20 15.79 -3.49
CA TYR A 168 6.86 16.10 -2.11
C TYR A 168 5.42 15.69 -1.82
N VAL A 169 5.23 15.04 -0.67
CA VAL A 169 3.92 14.89 -0.03
C VAL A 169 3.96 15.75 1.21
N VAL A 170 3.17 16.82 1.22
CA VAL A 170 3.14 17.82 2.30
C VAL A 170 1.78 17.77 2.98
N ASP A 171 1.76 17.59 4.29
CA ASP A 171 0.59 17.84 5.13
C ASP A 171 0.85 19.04 6.08
N SER A 172 -0.06 19.29 7.03
CA SER A 172 0.07 20.43 7.95
C SER A 172 1.18 20.30 9.00
N ILE A 173 1.84 19.14 9.09
CA ILE A 173 2.78 18.77 10.15
C ILE A 173 4.13 18.33 9.55
N GLN A 174 4.12 17.62 8.42
CA GLN A 174 5.28 16.96 7.86
C GLN A 174 5.35 17.08 6.33
N THR A 175 6.60 17.17 5.84
CA THR A 175 6.95 17.05 4.43
C THR A 175 7.72 15.75 4.21
N TYR A 176 7.21 14.89 3.35
CA TYR A 176 7.89 13.70 2.86
C TYR A 176 8.46 13.97 1.47
N ARG A 177 9.74 13.67 1.26
CA ARG A 177 10.41 13.80 -0.04
C ARG A 177 10.75 12.41 -0.57
N HIS A 178 10.35 12.13 -1.81
CA HIS A 178 10.70 10.90 -2.50
C HIS A 178 11.43 11.18 -3.82
N CYS A 179 12.48 10.39 -4.02
CA CYS A 179 13.00 9.92 -5.29
C CYS A 179 13.35 8.43 -5.06
#